data_AF-A0A955WUE2-F1
#
_entry.id   AF-A0A955WUE2-F1
#
_cell.length_a   1.000
_cell.length_b   1.000
_cell.length_c   1.000
_cell.angle_alpha   90.00
_cell.angle_beta   90.00
_cell.angle_gamma   90.00
#
_symmetry.space_group_name_H-M   'P 1'
#
loop_
_entity.id
_entity.type
_entity.pdbx_description
1 polymer ?
#
loop_
_entity_poly.entity_id
_entity_poly.type
_entity_poly.pdbx_seq_one_letter_code
_entity_poly.pdbx_strand_id
1 'polypeptide(L)'
;MTTVLELAERHGMSPQAVKGWLHQRGLLGKKGDKVSPAAEEQFRKAHGGSVMLEVAFADAPEPAPSPQAAPRRASRPRRELGLVAEQQNERFYKKRYDEVHGAYVEARDAVEAITRERDRLADQLEAQRAKAEKGRGPAAPANTPLRHALSRRGITGAEATVDALVGLLADPKRAAALIDALRLADDGPLAALQRVCADPLCQRLAAAEGWVTVAAPAHECDACAGRPTQRWYRWMARRLADTRRLRLTVVGGSEQTHAELRALAALAPDLKQRLVDGTVSTTRQQARSHCRGSDVVVIWGSTRLDHAVSQVYKDEALAADHVRLVPVGDGARGVQALARAVAEAMG
;
A
#
# COMPACT_ATOMS: atom_id res chain seq x y z
N MET A 1 -16.19 -11.50 20.93
CA MET A 1 -16.71 -10.23 20.40
C MET A 1 -15.82 -9.86 19.23
N THR A 2 -16.35 -9.90 18.01
CA THR A 2 -15.58 -9.53 16.80
C THR A 2 -15.45 -8.02 16.75
N THR A 3 -14.23 -7.51 16.68
CA THR A 3 -13.98 -6.06 16.65
C THR A 3 -14.37 -5.46 15.29
N VAL A 4 -14.65 -4.16 15.23
CA VAL A 4 -14.98 -3.47 13.97
C VAL A 4 -13.90 -3.61 12.89
N LEU A 5 -12.62 -3.70 13.30
CA LEU A 5 -11.50 -3.91 12.37
C LEU A 5 -11.54 -5.30 11.72
N GLU A 6 -11.83 -6.35 12.50
CA GLU A 6 -11.98 -7.71 11.98
C GLU A 6 -13.21 -7.85 11.07
N LEU A 7 -14.31 -7.15 11.38
CA LEU A 7 -15.49 -7.12 10.51
C LEU A 7 -15.17 -6.41 9.19
N ALA A 8 -14.43 -5.30 9.24
CA ALA A 8 -14.03 -4.55 8.06
C ALA A 8 -13.08 -5.31 7.13
N GLU A 9 -12.12 -6.05 7.68
CA GLU A 9 -11.24 -6.93 6.87
C GLU A 9 -12.04 -8.00 6.13
N ARG A 10 -13.07 -8.58 6.76
CA ARG A 10 -13.98 -9.54 6.10
C ARG A 10 -14.77 -8.94 4.94
N HIS A 11 -15.00 -7.63 4.96
CA HIS A 11 -15.67 -6.89 3.88
C HIS A 11 -14.69 -6.20 2.92
N GLY A 12 -13.39 -6.49 3.02
CA GLY A 12 -12.36 -5.93 2.11
C GLY A 12 -12.15 -4.42 2.26
N MET A 13 -12.56 -3.82 3.38
CA MET A 13 -12.39 -2.39 3.61
C MET A 13 -11.01 -2.11 4.20
N SER A 14 -10.29 -1.14 3.62
CA SER A 14 -9.01 -0.70 4.18
C SER A 14 -9.23 0.01 5.54
N PRO A 15 -8.26 -0.03 6.47
CA PRO A 15 -8.37 0.65 7.77
C PRO A 15 -8.70 2.15 7.67
N GLN A 16 -8.24 2.81 6.59
CA GLN A 16 -8.55 4.21 6.31
C GLN A 16 -10.01 4.42 5.90
N ALA A 17 -10.58 3.51 5.10
CA ALA A 17 -11.99 3.57 4.69
C ALA A 17 -12.93 3.42 5.90
N VAL A 18 -12.59 2.52 6.83
CA VAL A 18 -13.33 2.33 8.09
C VAL A 18 -13.28 3.58 8.96
N LYS A 19 -12.08 4.18 9.10
CA LYS A 19 -11.89 5.40 9.90
C LYS A 19 -12.66 6.58 9.31
N GLY A 20 -12.68 6.70 7.97
CA GLY A 20 -13.47 7.70 7.25
C GLY A 20 -14.99 7.53 7.47
N TRP A 21 -15.48 6.30 7.36
CA TRP A 21 -16.90 5.97 7.60
C TRP A 21 -17.34 6.29 9.03
N LEU A 22 -16.52 5.91 10.03
CA LEU A 22 -16.80 6.20 11.44
C LEU A 22 -16.75 7.71 11.74
N HIS A 23 -15.85 8.45 11.09
CA HIS A 23 -15.75 9.90 11.24
C HIS A 23 -16.97 10.61 10.66
N GLN A 24 -17.43 10.21 9.48
CA GLN A 24 -18.63 10.79 8.84
C GLN A 24 -19.91 10.61 9.67
N ARG A 25 -19.98 9.55 10.48
CA ARG A 25 -21.14 9.27 11.35
C ARG A 25 -20.97 9.77 12.79
N GLY A 26 -19.89 10.47 13.11
CA GLY A 26 -19.63 11.00 14.46
C GLY A 26 -19.39 9.91 15.51
N LEU A 27 -18.93 8.73 15.08
CA LEU A 27 -18.80 7.53 15.92
C LEU A 27 -17.42 7.36 16.55
N LEU A 28 -16.45 8.21 16.18
CA LEU A 28 -15.13 8.27 16.79
C LEU A 28 -15.14 9.22 18.01
N GLY A 29 -14.63 8.74 19.14
CA GLY A 29 -14.41 9.60 20.31
C GLY A 29 -13.39 10.71 20.02
N LYS A 30 -13.38 11.78 20.83
CA LYS A 30 -12.52 12.99 20.66
C LYS A 30 -11.02 12.72 20.50
N LYS A 31 -10.53 11.53 20.88
CA LYS A 31 -9.12 11.12 20.73
C LYS A 31 -8.87 10.14 19.57
N GLY A 32 -9.87 9.79 18.77
CA GLY A 32 -9.70 8.97 17.56
C GLY A 32 -9.31 7.49 17.78
N ASP A 33 -9.07 7.07 19.02
CA ASP A 33 -8.43 5.79 19.32
C ASP A 33 -9.36 4.71 19.89
N LYS A 34 -10.60 5.06 20.26
CA LYS A 34 -11.58 4.10 20.81
C LYS A 34 -12.90 4.17 20.06
N VAL A 35 -13.27 3.03 19.48
CA VAL A 35 -14.59 2.78 18.88
C VAL A 35 -15.57 2.49 20.01
N SER A 36 -16.70 3.20 20.05
CA SER A 36 -17.72 2.94 21.07
C SER A 36 -18.52 1.67 20.76
N PRO A 37 -19.08 0.97 21.76
CA PRO A 37 -19.95 -0.20 21.51
C PRO A 37 -21.13 0.12 20.59
N ALA A 38 -21.66 1.35 20.64
CA ALA A 38 -22.71 1.83 19.74
C ALA A 38 -22.26 1.91 18.28
N ALA A 39 -20.99 2.25 18.04
CA ALA A 39 -20.40 2.28 16.71
C ALA A 39 -20.20 0.88 16.13
N GLU A 40 -19.86 -0.11 16.96
CA GLU A 40 -19.76 -1.51 16.54
C GLU A 40 -21.12 -2.07 16.11
N GLU A 41 -22.17 -1.78 16.88
CA GLU A 41 -23.54 -2.19 16.57
C GLU A 41 -24.03 -1.58 15.26
N GLN A 42 -23.77 -0.29 15.02
CA GLN A 42 -24.15 0.39 13.78
C GLN A 42 -23.36 -0.12 12.57
N PHE A 43 -22.06 -0.41 12.72
CA PHE A 43 -21.26 -1.00 11.64
C PHE A 43 -21.76 -2.40 11.29
N ARG A 44 -22.10 -3.22 12.30
CA ARG A 44 -22.68 -4.56 12.10
C ARG A 44 -24.04 -4.50 11.42
N LYS A 45 -24.91 -3.54 11.75
CA LYS A 45 -26.19 -3.34 11.03
C LYS A 45 -26.01 -2.90 9.59
N ALA A 46 -25.00 -2.07 9.31
CA ALA A 46 -24.75 -1.54 7.97
C ALA A 46 -24.09 -2.55 7.03
N HIS A 47 -23.28 -3.47 7.55
CA HIS A 47 -22.45 -4.37 6.74
C HIS A 47 -22.70 -5.86 6.99
N GLY A 48 -23.35 -6.23 8.09
CA GLY A 48 -23.63 -7.63 8.49
C GLY A 48 -24.83 -8.28 7.79
N GLY A 49 -25.33 -7.70 6.69
CA GLY A 49 -26.47 -8.22 5.96
C GLY A 49 -26.08 -9.28 4.92
N SER A 50 -25.93 -10.54 5.33
CA SER A 50 -26.27 -11.66 4.45
C SER A 50 -27.79 -11.79 4.47
N VAL A 51 -28.47 -11.03 3.62
CA VAL A 51 -29.93 -11.09 3.46
C VAL A 51 -30.24 -12.23 2.50
N MET A 52 -30.63 -13.39 3.05
CA MET A 52 -31.66 -14.19 2.41
C MET A 52 -32.91 -13.31 2.36
N LEU A 53 -33.35 -12.98 1.15
CA LEU A 53 -34.57 -12.22 0.89
C LEU A 53 -35.78 -13.09 1.29
N GLU A 54 -36.12 -13.12 2.58
CA GLU A 54 -37.50 -13.31 2.99
C GLU A 54 -38.20 -11.96 2.85
N VAL A 55 -39.09 -11.89 1.87
CA VAL A 55 -40.05 -10.80 1.72
C VAL A 55 -40.97 -10.86 2.93
N ALA A 56 -40.61 -10.13 3.99
CA ALA A 56 -41.50 -9.87 5.10
C ALA A 56 -42.64 -8.99 4.56
N PHE A 57 -43.79 -9.62 4.28
CA PHE A 57 -45.06 -8.93 4.30
C PHE A 57 -45.18 -8.26 5.66
N ALA A 58 -45.15 -6.92 5.70
CA ALA A 58 -45.50 -6.19 6.90
C ALA A 58 -46.94 -6.57 7.25
N ASP A 59 -47.10 -7.30 8.33
CA ASP A 59 -48.39 -7.58 8.96
C ASP A 59 -49.16 -6.27 9.10
N ALA A 60 -50.40 -6.28 8.63
CA ALA A 60 -51.35 -5.21 8.85
C ALA A 60 -51.41 -4.92 10.36
N PRO A 61 -51.43 -3.65 10.81
CA PRO A 61 -51.57 -3.35 12.22
C PRO A 61 -52.85 -4.01 12.74
N GLU A 62 -52.72 -4.80 13.82
CA GLU A 62 -53.85 -5.39 14.53
C GLU A 62 -54.93 -4.32 14.78
N PRO A 63 -56.20 -4.62 14.49
CA PRO A 63 -57.28 -3.70 14.81
C PRO A 63 -57.32 -3.50 16.33
N ALA A 64 -57.26 -2.23 16.77
CA ALA A 64 -57.35 -1.87 18.17
C ALA A 64 -58.60 -2.49 18.84
N PRO A 65 -58.50 -2.93 20.11
CA PRO A 65 -59.59 -3.59 20.81
C PRO A 65 -60.82 -2.68 20.92
N SER A 66 -61.98 -3.26 20.63
CA SER A 66 -63.30 -2.62 20.73
C SER A 66 -63.50 -1.92 22.09
N PRO A 67 -63.79 -0.61 22.13
CA PRO A 67 -64.05 0.08 23.38
C PRO A 67 -65.35 -0.45 24.02
N GLN A 68 -65.23 -0.92 25.25
CA GLN A 68 -66.35 -1.36 26.08
C GLN A 68 -67.33 -0.20 26.32
N ALA A 69 -68.62 -0.53 26.19
CA ALA A 69 -69.73 0.41 26.19
C ALA A 69 -69.85 1.19 27.51
N ALA A 70 -69.47 2.46 27.48
CA ALA A 70 -69.77 3.43 28.52
C ALA A 70 -71.24 3.92 28.41
N PRO A 71 -71.88 4.25 29.55
CA PRO A 71 -73.33 4.47 29.63
C PRO A 71 -73.82 5.71 28.87
N ARG A 72 -74.96 5.53 28.22
CA ARG A 72 -75.72 6.51 27.44
C ARG A 72 -76.02 7.76 28.27
N ARG A 73 -75.28 8.84 28.03
CA ARG A 73 -75.70 10.21 28.38
C ARG A 73 -76.44 10.86 27.22
N ALA A 74 -77.43 11.66 27.59
CA ALA A 74 -78.48 12.23 26.76
C ALA A 74 -77.98 12.88 25.46
N SER A 75 -78.71 12.57 24.41
CA SER A 75 -78.58 13.01 23.02
C SER A 75 -78.62 14.54 22.89
N ARG A 76 -77.46 15.13 22.60
CA ARG A 76 -77.36 16.32 21.75
C ARG A 76 -77.57 15.91 20.28
N PRO A 77 -78.05 16.80 19.40
CA PRO A 77 -78.58 16.42 18.08
C PRO A 77 -77.51 15.72 17.22
N ARG A 78 -77.70 14.42 17.00
CA ARG A 78 -76.74 13.48 16.40
C ARG A 78 -76.49 13.71 14.90
N ARG A 79 -77.22 14.62 14.25
CA ARG A 79 -77.14 14.87 12.80
C ARG A 79 -76.01 15.83 12.41
N GLU A 80 -75.66 16.80 13.24
CA GLU A 80 -74.62 17.79 12.87
C GLU A 80 -73.20 17.25 13.08
N LEU A 81 -72.97 16.40 14.08
CA LEU A 81 -71.66 15.79 14.35
C LEU A 81 -71.22 14.77 13.29
N GLY A 82 -72.17 14.10 12.62
CA GLY A 82 -71.86 13.13 11.56
C GLY A 82 -71.32 13.78 10.29
N LEU A 83 -71.90 14.90 9.88
CA LEU A 83 -71.50 15.63 8.67
C LEU A 83 -70.09 16.24 8.81
N VAL A 84 -69.72 16.71 10.00
CA VAL A 84 -68.36 17.23 10.26
C VAL A 84 -67.32 16.12 10.19
N ALA A 85 -67.60 14.94 10.74
CA ALA A 85 -66.69 13.79 10.69
C ALA A 85 -66.53 13.25 9.26
N GLU A 86 -67.61 13.24 8.47
CA GLU A 86 -67.58 12.81 7.06
C GLU A 86 -66.75 13.78 6.20
N GLN A 87 -66.94 15.09 6.37
CA GLN A 87 -66.12 16.11 5.68
C GLN A 87 -64.64 16.03 6.09
N GLN A 88 -64.34 15.74 7.36
CA GLN A 88 -62.96 15.55 7.83
C GLN A 88 -62.32 14.31 7.22
N ASN A 89 -63.06 13.20 7.13
CA ASN A 89 -62.58 11.99 6.47
C ASN A 89 -62.36 12.19 4.97
N GLU A 90 -63.28 12.85 4.27
CA GLU A 90 -63.14 13.13 2.84
C GLU A 90 -61.91 14.01 2.57
N ARG A 91 -61.68 15.04 3.41
CA ARG A 91 -60.46 15.86 3.33
C ARG A 91 -59.19 15.05 3.60
N PHE A 92 -59.23 14.12 4.56
CA PHE A 92 -58.11 13.25 4.87
C PHE A 92 -57.80 12.30 3.70
N TYR A 93 -58.82 11.64 3.13
CA TYR A 93 -58.65 10.75 1.99
C TYR A 93 -58.18 11.48 0.74
N LYS A 94 -58.74 12.66 0.45
CA LYS A 94 -58.30 13.49 -0.67
C LYS A 94 -56.84 13.89 -0.52
N LYS A 95 -56.44 14.39 0.66
CA LYS A 95 -55.04 14.75 0.92
C LYS A 95 -54.10 13.56 0.74
N ARG A 96 -54.46 12.39 1.28
CA ARG A 96 -53.64 11.17 1.15
C ARG A 96 -53.60 10.66 -0.29
N TYR A 97 -54.69 10.77 -1.04
CA TYR A 97 -54.73 10.45 -2.46
C TYR A 97 -53.81 11.38 -3.25
N ASP A 98 -53.88 12.69 -3.02
CA ASP A 98 -53.04 13.67 -3.69
C ASP A 98 -51.53 13.43 -3.38
N GLU A 99 -51.19 13.09 -2.13
CA GLU A 99 -49.81 12.72 -1.73
C GLU A 99 -49.32 11.45 -2.45
N VAL A 100 -50.12 10.38 -2.49
CA VAL A 100 -49.76 9.12 -3.16
C VAL A 100 -49.69 9.31 -4.68
N HIS A 101 -50.63 10.07 -5.26
CA HIS A 101 -50.64 10.37 -6.68
C HIS A 101 -49.42 11.23 -7.08
N GLY A 102 -49.07 12.22 -6.26
CA GLY A 102 -47.84 13.01 -6.45
C GLY A 102 -46.60 12.14 -6.45
N ALA A 103 -46.44 11.28 -5.43
CA ALA A 103 -45.31 10.34 -5.36
C ALA A 103 -45.25 9.36 -6.55
N TYR A 104 -46.40 8.91 -7.06
CA TYR A 104 -46.47 8.06 -8.24
C TYR A 104 -46.01 8.77 -9.52
N VAL A 105 -46.44 10.03 -9.71
CA VAL A 105 -46.02 10.84 -10.86
C VAL A 105 -44.52 11.10 -10.81
N GLU A 106 -43.98 11.48 -9.65
CA GLU A 106 -42.53 11.67 -9.46
C GLU A 106 -41.73 10.39 -9.76
N ALA A 107 -42.21 9.23 -9.27
CA ALA A 107 -41.55 7.95 -9.54
C ALA A 107 -41.57 7.58 -11.02
N ARG A 108 -42.69 7.81 -11.72
CA ARG A 108 -42.81 7.56 -13.15
C ARG A 108 -41.84 8.44 -13.95
N ASP A 109 -41.79 9.73 -13.63
CA ASP A 109 -40.92 10.69 -14.32
C ASP A 109 -39.43 10.37 -14.06
N ALA A 110 -39.09 9.88 -12.86
CA ALA A 110 -37.75 9.40 -12.56
C ALA A 110 -37.36 8.15 -13.38
N VAL A 111 -38.26 7.18 -13.56
CA VAL A 111 -38.02 6.00 -14.40
C VAL A 111 -37.83 6.38 -15.87
N GLU A 112 -38.61 7.34 -16.37
CA GLU A 112 -38.42 7.86 -17.73
C GLU A 112 -37.06 8.55 -17.89
N ALA A 113 -36.64 9.36 -16.91
CA ALA A 113 -35.34 10.02 -16.93
C ALA A 113 -34.18 9.01 -16.96
N ILE A 114 -34.24 7.96 -16.13
CA ILE A 114 -33.25 6.88 -16.11
C ILE A 114 -33.21 6.14 -17.45
N THR A 115 -34.37 5.88 -18.05
CA THR A 115 -34.46 5.18 -19.34
C THR A 115 -33.80 5.99 -20.44
N ARG A 116 -34.06 7.30 -20.51
CA ARG A 116 -33.43 8.21 -21.49
C ARG A 116 -31.91 8.26 -21.33
N GLU A 117 -31.40 8.24 -20.11
CA GLU A 117 -29.96 8.26 -19.87
C GLU A 117 -29.28 6.95 -20.26
N ARG A 118 -29.92 5.81 -19.96
CA ARG A 118 -29.43 4.50 -20.42
C ARG A 118 -29.31 4.45 -21.94
N ASP A 119 -30.34 4.93 -22.65
CA ASP A 119 -30.36 4.88 -24.11
C ASP A 119 -29.28 5.81 -24.70
N ARG A 120 -29.07 7.00 -24.13
CA ARG A 120 -27.94 7.88 -24.51
C ARG A 120 -26.57 7.22 -24.32
N LEU A 121 -26.36 6.51 -23.21
CA LEU A 121 -25.10 5.81 -22.96
C LEU A 121 -24.91 4.64 -23.93
N ALA A 122 -25.99 3.94 -24.31
CA ALA A 122 -25.95 2.89 -25.32
C ALA A 122 -25.52 3.46 -26.69
N ASP A 123 -26.11 4.58 -27.12
CA ASP A 123 -25.74 5.28 -28.35
C ASP A 123 -24.28 5.75 -28.33
N GLN A 124 -23.80 6.25 -27.18
CA GLN A 124 -22.40 6.65 -27.03
C GLN A 124 -21.44 5.46 -27.14
N LEU A 125 -21.77 4.32 -26.54
CA LEU A 125 -20.96 3.09 -26.64
C LEU A 125 -20.93 2.56 -28.07
N GLU A 126 -22.05 2.58 -28.78
CA GLU A 126 -22.11 2.17 -30.18
C GLU A 126 -21.29 3.11 -31.08
N ALA A 127 -21.39 4.43 -30.88
CA ALA A 127 -20.58 5.41 -31.58
C ALA A 127 -19.07 5.23 -31.29
N GLN A 128 -18.70 4.91 -30.05
CA GLN A 128 -17.31 4.61 -29.70
C GLN A 128 -16.82 3.31 -30.36
N ARG A 129 -17.64 2.26 -30.40
CA ARG A 129 -17.32 1.00 -31.11
C ARG A 129 -17.14 1.23 -32.59
N ALA A 130 -18.04 1.96 -33.25
CA ALA A 130 -17.94 2.29 -34.66
C ALA A 130 -16.68 3.13 -34.96
N LYS A 131 -16.30 4.07 -34.07
CA LYS A 131 -15.02 4.79 -34.18
C LYS A 131 -13.81 3.87 -34.01
N ALA A 132 -13.85 2.94 -33.05
CA ALA A 132 -12.78 1.97 -32.82
C ALA A 132 -12.63 1.01 -34.00
N GLU A 133 -13.73 0.58 -34.62
CA GLU A 133 -13.71 -0.27 -35.82
C GLU A 133 -13.16 0.47 -37.04
N LYS A 134 -13.56 1.73 -37.26
CA LYS A 134 -12.99 2.56 -38.34
C LYS A 134 -11.50 2.86 -38.12
N GLY A 135 -11.04 2.90 -36.87
CA GLY A 135 -9.62 3.05 -36.52
C GLY A 135 -8.83 1.74 -36.52
N ARG A 136 -9.51 0.58 -36.54
CA ARG A 136 -8.87 -0.73 -36.60
C ARG A 136 -8.45 -0.96 -38.06
N GLY A 137 -7.25 -0.48 -38.39
CA GLY A 137 -6.56 -0.81 -39.65
C GLY A 137 -6.47 -2.32 -39.88
N PRO A 138 -6.00 -2.75 -41.07
CA PRO A 138 -5.90 -4.17 -41.43
C PRO A 138 -5.26 -4.96 -40.28
N ALA A 139 -5.91 -6.06 -39.89
CA ALA A 139 -5.54 -6.88 -38.74
C ALA A 139 -4.02 -6.97 -38.63
N ALA A 140 -3.47 -6.42 -37.55
CA ALA A 140 -2.03 -6.40 -37.32
C ALA A 140 -1.49 -7.82 -37.57
N PRO A 141 -0.45 -7.98 -38.41
CA PRO A 141 0.07 -9.29 -38.76
C PRO A 141 0.33 -10.05 -37.46
N ALA A 142 -0.21 -11.26 -37.37
CA ALA A 142 -0.13 -12.11 -36.17
C ALA A 142 1.28 -12.03 -35.59
N ASN A 143 1.37 -11.63 -34.30
CA ASN A 143 2.61 -11.44 -33.55
C ASN A 143 3.50 -12.68 -33.68
N THR A 144 4.31 -12.71 -34.73
CA THR A 144 5.21 -13.82 -34.99
C THR A 144 6.38 -13.61 -34.04
N PRO A 145 6.62 -14.53 -33.08
CA PRO A 145 7.72 -14.36 -32.15
C PRO A 145 9.04 -14.17 -32.91
N LEU A 146 9.88 -13.24 -32.46
CA LEU A 146 11.16 -12.94 -33.13
C LEU A 146 12.01 -14.20 -33.36
N ARG A 147 12.01 -15.11 -32.37
CA ARG A 147 12.62 -16.44 -32.47
C ARG A 147 12.16 -17.22 -33.71
N HIS A 148 10.86 -17.23 -34.00
CA HIS A 148 10.32 -17.93 -35.17
C HIS A 148 10.76 -17.27 -36.48
N ALA A 149 10.79 -15.94 -36.54
CA ALA A 149 11.29 -15.21 -37.71
C ALA A 149 12.78 -15.48 -37.99
N LEU A 150 13.61 -15.60 -36.94
CA LEU A 150 15.02 -15.96 -37.04
C LEU A 150 15.23 -17.42 -37.47
N SER A 151 14.44 -18.35 -36.93
CA SER A 151 14.50 -19.77 -37.31
C SER A 151 14.20 -20.01 -38.80
N ARG A 152 13.27 -19.26 -39.41
CA ARG A 152 13.01 -19.32 -40.86
C ARG A 152 14.21 -18.90 -41.72
N ARG A 153 15.18 -18.20 -41.15
CA ARG A 153 16.44 -17.82 -41.80
C ARG A 153 17.61 -18.76 -41.47
N GLY A 154 17.33 -19.90 -40.82
CA GLY A 154 18.36 -20.86 -40.41
C GLY A 154 19.10 -20.49 -39.11
N ILE A 155 18.68 -19.43 -38.41
CA ILE A 155 19.28 -19.05 -37.13
C ILE A 155 18.55 -19.82 -36.03
N THR A 156 19.15 -20.92 -35.59
CA THR A 156 18.63 -21.83 -34.57
C THR A 156 19.60 -21.93 -33.40
N GLY A 157 19.07 -22.01 -32.17
CA GLY A 157 19.88 -22.05 -30.94
C GLY A 157 19.98 -20.69 -30.23
N ALA A 158 20.27 -20.73 -28.93
CA ALA A 158 20.30 -19.53 -28.10
C ALA A 158 21.49 -18.61 -28.45
N GLU A 159 22.69 -19.17 -28.59
CA GLU A 159 23.91 -18.41 -28.91
C GLU A 159 23.80 -17.72 -30.28
N ALA A 160 23.46 -18.47 -31.34
CA ALA A 160 23.26 -17.89 -32.67
C ALA A 160 22.16 -16.82 -32.71
N THR A 161 21.12 -16.96 -31.87
CA THR A 161 20.08 -15.92 -31.72
C THR A 161 20.66 -14.65 -31.09
N VAL A 162 21.48 -14.79 -30.04
CA VAL A 162 22.16 -13.66 -29.39
C VAL A 162 23.10 -12.97 -30.37
N ASP A 163 23.93 -13.72 -31.10
CA ASP A 163 24.86 -13.16 -32.08
C ASP A 163 24.12 -12.40 -33.20
N ALA A 164 23.01 -12.95 -33.69
CA ALA A 164 22.17 -12.28 -34.68
C ALA A 164 21.56 -10.97 -34.12
N LEU A 165 21.12 -10.95 -32.86
CA LEU A 165 20.62 -9.75 -32.21
C LEU A 165 21.73 -8.71 -32.03
N VAL A 166 22.91 -9.13 -31.58
CA VAL A 166 24.08 -8.24 -31.46
C VAL A 166 24.43 -7.61 -32.81
N GLY A 167 24.45 -8.40 -33.88
CA GLY A 167 24.69 -7.90 -35.24
C GLY A 167 23.61 -6.93 -35.74
N LEU A 168 22.34 -7.15 -35.39
CA LEU A 168 21.24 -6.22 -35.73
C LEU A 168 21.32 -4.92 -34.92
N LEU A 169 21.71 -5.01 -33.65
CA LEU A 169 21.81 -3.87 -32.73
C LEU A 169 23.08 -3.03 -32.97
N ALA A 170 24.07 -3.56 -33.70
CA ALA A 170 25.29 -2.83 -34.06
C ALA A 170 25.06 -1.67 -35.05
N ASP A 171 24.00 -1.70 -35.86
CA ASP A 171 23.57 -0.60 -36.75
C ASP A 171 22.48 0.23 -36.05
N PRO A 172 22.72 1.51 -35.72
CA PRO A 172 21.75 2.34 -34.99
C PRO A 172 20.37 2.44 -35.65
N LYS A 173 20.29 2.45 -36.99
CA LYS A 173 19.02 2.55 -37.71
C LYS A 173 18.22 1.25 -37.61
N ARG A 174 18.91 0.11 -37.73
CA ARG A 174 18.28 -1.21 -37.56
C ARG A 174 17.91 -1.47 -36.11
N ALA A 175 18.74 -1.03 -35.18
CA ALA A 175 18.47 -1.11 -33.74
C ALA A 175 17.20 -0.36 -33.38
N ALA A 176 17.06 0.91 -33.81
CA ALA A 176 15.86 1.70 -33.57
C ALA A 176 14.60 1.02 -34.16
N ALA A 177 14.65 0.61 -35.43
CA ALA A 177 13.53 -0.07 -36.08
C ALA A 177 13.17 -1.41 -35.40
N LEU A 178 14.16 -2.17 -34.92
CA LEU A 178 13.92 -3.41 -34.18
C LEU A 178 13.26 -3.11 -32.83
N ILE A 179 13.80 -2.15 -32.06
CA ILE A 179 13.26 -1.74 -30.76
C ILE A 179 11.81 -1.26 -30.90
N ASP A 180 11.51 -0.44 -31.90
CA ASP A 180 10.16 0.06 -32.18
C ASP A 180 9.17 -1.06 -32.58
N ALA A 181 9.68 -2.16 -33.14
CA ALA A 181 8.89 -3.33 -33.49
C ALA A 181 8.72 -4.32 -32.33
N LEU A 182 9.57 -4.27 -31.30
CA LEU A 182 9.43 -5.13 -30.13
C LEU A 182 8.16 -4.78 -29.36
N ARG A 183 7.48 -5.82 -28.87
CA ARG A 183 6.31 -5.72 -28.00
C ARG A 183 6.60 -6.52 -26.75
N LEU A 184 6.44 -5.89 -25.60
CA LEU A 184 6.56 -6.56 -24.31
C LEU A 184 5.27 -7.36 -24.09
N ALA A 185 5.42 -8.65 -23.90
CA ALA A 185 4.32 -9.52 -23.44
C ALA A 185 4.17 -9.43 -21.92
N ASP A 186 5.30 -9.30 -21.21
CA ASP A 186 5.41 -9.04 -19.79
C ASP A 186 6.66 -8.19 -19.50
N ASP A 187 6.64 -7.47 -18.38
CA ASP A 187 7.75 -6.61 -17.94
C ASP A 187 8.77 -7.36 -17.07
N GLY A 188 8.60 -8.67 -16.87
CA GLY A 188 9.40 -9.48 -15.94
C GLY A 188 10.90 -9.40 -16.21
N PRO A 189 11.38 -9.64 -17.45
CA PRO A 189 12.78 -9.50 -17.81
C PRO A 189 13.35 -8.10 -17.61
N LEU A 190 12.52 -7.06 -17.76
CA LEU A 190 12.94 -5.67 -17.57
C LEU A 190 12.97 -5.27 -16.10
N ALA A 191 12.15 -5.89 -15.24
CA ALA A 191 12.17 -5.64 -13.80
C ALA A 191 13.52 -6.02 -13.16
N ALA A 192 14.24 -6.99 -13.74
CA ALA A 192 15.59 -7.38 -13.32
C ALA A 192 16.70 -6.45 -13.84
N LEU A 193 16.36 -5.54 -14.76
CA LEU A 193 17.31 -4.59 -15.34
C LEU A 193 17.56 -3.45 -14.35
N GLN A 194 18.83 -3.21 -14.02
CA GLN A 194 19.26 -2.16 -13.10
C GLN A 194 20.32 -1.28 -13.77
N ARG A 195 20.21 0.03 -13.56
CA ARG A 195 21.18 1.02 -14.00
C ARG A 195 22.31 1.12 -13.00
N VAL A 196 23.53 0.87 -13.44
CA VAL A 196 24.70 0.82 -12.56
C VAL A 196 25.79 1.74 -13.10
N CYS A 197 26.30 2.61 -12.23
CA CYS A 197 27.41 3.49 -12.60
C CYS A 197 28.74 2.73 -12.64
N ALA A 198 29.76 3.36 -13.21
CA ALA A 198 31.10 2.79 -13.35
C ALA A 198 31.87 2.61 -12.03
N ASP A 199 31.29 2.96 -10.88
CA ASP A 199 31.96 2.79 -9.59
C ASP A 199 32.13 1.29 -9.25
N PRO A 200 33.35 0.83 -8.90
CA PRO A 200 33.63 -0.59 -8.66
C PRO A 200 32.80 -1.23 -7.54
N LEU A 201 32.34 -0.46 -6.54
CA LEU A 201 31.46 -1.01 -5.49
C LEU A 201 30.04 -1.21 -6.00
N CYS A 202 29.54 -0.29 -6.84
CA CYS A 202 28.22 -0.46 -7.45
C CYS A 202 28.19 -1.68 -8.40
N GLN A 203 29.26 -1.88 -9.18
CA GLN A 203 29.39 -3.06 -10.04
C GLN A 203 29.47 -4.36 -9.23
N ARG A 204 30.27 -4.39 -8.15
CA ARG A 204 30.35 -5.56 -7.26
C ARG A 204 29.04 -5.87 -6.57
N LEU A 205 28.31 -4.85 -6.11
CA LEU A 205 26.99 -5.02 -5.52
C LEU A 205 26.03 -5.64 -6.54
N ALA A 206 26.01 -5.11 -7.76
CA ALA A 206 25.14 -5.63 -8.81
C ALA A 206 25.45 -7.09 -9.17
N ALA A 207 26.75 -7.45 -9.27
CA ALA A 207 27.16 -8.83 -9.51
C ALA A 207 26.75 -9.77 -8.36
N ALA A 208 26.91 -9.33 -7.10
CA ALA A 208 26.56 -10.12 -5.92
C ALA A 208 25.04 -10.37 -5.79
N GLU A 209 24.23 -9.42 -6.26
CA GLU A 209 22.77 -9.53 -6.31
C GLU A 209 22.24 -10.21 -7.58
N GLY A 210 23.12 -10.54 -8.54
CA GLY A 210 22.71 -11.14 -9.82
C GLY A 210 21.90 -10.20 -10.71
N TRP A 211 22.09 -8.88 -10.58
CA TRP A 211 21.38 -7.90 -11.42
C TRP A 211 21.83 -7.97 -12.87
N VAL A 212 20.88 -7.78 -13.80
CA VAL A 212 21.19 -7.48 -15.20
C VAL A 212 21.47 -5.99 -15.27
N THR A 213 22.69 -5.61 -15.65
CA THR A 213 23.12 -4.20 -15.53
C THR A 213 23.18 -3.47 -16.87
N VAL A 214 22.79 -2.19 -16.85
CA VAL A 214 23.05 -1.23 -17.93
C VAL A 214 23.91 -0.11 -17.37
N ALA A 215 24.93 0.30 -18.10
CA ALA A 215 25.79 1.41 -17.70
C ALA A 215 24.99 2.72 -17.64
N ALA A 216 25.14 3.47 -16.55
CA ALA A 216 24.43 4.73 -16.34
C ALA A 216 25.32 5.79 -15.66
N PRO A 217 25.01 7.09 -15.78
CA PRO A 217 25.68 8.12 -15.00
C PRO A 217 25.37 7.94 -13.50
N ALA A 218 26.24 8.48 -12.63
CA ALA A 218 26.16 8.26 -11.20
C ALA A 218 24.80 8.61 -10.58
N HIS A 219 24.20 9.73 -10.99
CA HIS A 219 22.92 10.23 -10.45
C HIS A 219 21.71 9.37 -10.85
N GLU A 220 21.84 8.53 -11.88
CA GLU A 220 20.81 7.58 -12.33
C GLU A 220 21.05 6.15 -11.83
N CYS A 221 22.13 5.93 -11.07
CA CYS A 221 22.47 4.59 -10.62
C CYS A 221 21.46 4.08 -9.58
N ASP A 222 20.82 2.95 -9.85
CA ASP A 222 19.83 2.34 -8.94
C ASP A 222 20.49 1.79 -7.65
N ALA A 223 21.82 1.62 -7.66
CA ALA A 223 22.61 1.23 -6.49
C ALA A 223 22.86 2.38 -5.50
N CYS A 224 23.17 3.59 -5.99
CA CYS A 224 23.64 4.68 -5.13
C CYS A 224 22.95 6.04 -5.36
N ALA A 225 22.20 6.22 -6.44
CA ALA A 225 21.59 7.48 -6.86
C ALA A 225 22.56 8.68 -6.78
N GLY A 226 23.85 8.44 -7.10
CA GLY A 226 24.92 9.43 -7.05
C GLY A 226 25.44 9.75 -5.64
N ARG A 227 24.95 9.08 -4.60
CA ARG A 227 25.30 9.33 -3.19
C ARG A 227 26.29 8.28 -2.68
N PRO A 228 27.55 8.67 -2.39
CA PRO A 228 28.56 7.75 -1.84
C PRO A 228 28.12 7.06 -0.54
N THR A 229 27.37 7.74 0.32
CA THR A 229 26.85 7.14 1.56
C THR A 229 25.91 5.96 1.29
N GLN A 230 24.97 6.09 0.33
CA GLN A 230 24.07 5.00 -0.02
C GLN A 230 24.82 3.78 -0.55
N ARG A 231 25.82 4.03 -1.41
CA ARG A 231 26.70 2.99 -1.95
C ARG A 231 27.37 2.18 -0.85
N TRP A 232 28.03 2.87 0.08
CA TRP A 232 28.75 2.20 1.17
C TRP A 232 27.79 1.53 2.17
N TYR A 233 26.63 2.11 2.43
CA TYR A 233 25.61 1.49 3.29
C TYR A 233 25.07 0.19 2.70
N ARG A 234 24.71 0.17 1.41
CA ARG A 234 24.28 -1.07 0.74
C ARG A 234 25.40 -2.11 0.69
N TRP A 235 26.63 -1.68 0.42
CA TRP A 235 27.78 -2.58 0.46
C TRP A 235 28.00 -3.20 1.86
N MET A 236 27.93 -2.39 2.91
CA MET A 236 27.97 -2.86 4.29
C MET A 236 26.86 -3.89 4.57
N ALA A 237 25.61 -3.56 4.22
CA ALA A 237 24.49 -4.46 4.42
C ALA A 237 24.69 -5.79 3.69
N ARG A 238 25.22 -5.76 2.46
CA ARG A 238 25.53 -6.98 1.71
C ARG A 238 26.60 -7.83 2.40
N ARG A 239 27.70 -7.23 2.87
CA ARG A 239 28.76 -7.95 3.59
C ARG A 239 28.26 -8.57 4.89
N LEU A 240 27.36 -7.88 5.59
CA LEU A 240 26.67 -8.40 6.76
C LEU A 240 25.76 -9.59 6.40
N ALA A 241 25.03 -9.51 5.29
CA ALA A 241 24.21 -10.62 4.79
C ALA A 241 25.04 -11.84 4.38
N ASP A 242 26.15 -11.65 3.64
CA ASP A 242 27.06 -12.72 3.23
C ASP A 242 27.61 -13.50 4.44
N THR A 243 27.81 -12.81 5.57
CA THR A 243 28.31 -13.40 6.83
C THR A 243 27.20 -13.80 7.81
N ARG A 244 25.93 -13.68 7.42
CA ARG A 244 24.73 -13.94 8.24
C ARG A 244 24.68 -13.13 9.55
N ARG A 245 25.25 -11.91 9.55
CA ARG A 245 25.30 -10.99 10.70
C ARG A 245 24.30 -9.85 10.51
N LEU A 246 23.01 -10.12 10.69
CA LEU A 246 21.93 -9.20 10.33
C LEU A 246 21.50 -8.26 11.48
N ARG A 247 22.16 -8.30 12.64
CA ARG A 247 21.84 -7.45 13.79
C ARG A 247 23.01 -6.53 14.15
N LEU A 248 22.87 -5.26 13.79
CA LEU A 248 23.89 -4.23 13.98
C LEU A 248 23.51 -3.30 15.13
N THR A 249 24.36 -3.14 16.14
CA THR A 249 24.24 -2.04 17.13
C THR A 249 25.30 -0.99 16.86
N VAL A 250 24.90 0.27 16.71
CA VAL A 250 25.79 1.42 16.57
C VAL A 250 25.73 2.23 17.86
N VAL A 251 26.88 2.45 18.49
CA VAL A 251 27.04 3.19 19.75
C VAL A 251 27.75 4.50 19.48
N GLY A 252 27.11 5.61 19.84
CA GLY A 252 27.53 6.95 19.46
C GLY A 252 26.79 7.44 18.22
N GLY A 253 27.31 8.48 17.58
CA GLY A 253 26.63 9.24 16.53
C GLY A 253 25.93 10.48 17.09
N SER A 254 25.71 11.47 16.22
CA SER A 254 24.77 12.56 16.49
C SER A 254 23.35 12.18 16.05
N GLU A 255 22.34 12.89 16.56
CA GLU A 255 20.95 12.70 16.11
C GLU A 255 20.80 12.83 14.58
N GLN A 256 21.56 13.73 13.96
CA GLN A 256 21.60 13.88 12.50
C GLN A 256 22.09 12.60 11.81
N THR A 257 23.17 11.99 12.29
CA THR A 257 23.68 10.72 11.74
C THR A 257 22.74 9.55 12.00
N HIS A 258 22.02 9.54 13.14
CA HIS A 258 20.99 8.54 13.41
C HIS A 258 19.80 8.68 12.47
N ALA A 259 19.37 9.92 12.18
CA ALA A 259 18.34 10.19 11.17
C ALA A 259 18.77 9.69 9.78
N GLU A 260 20.02 9.94 9.39
CA GLU A 260 20.57 9.45 8.12
C GLU A 260 20.61 7.91 8.07
N LEU A 261 21.07 7.24 9.13
CA LEU A 261 21.06 5.77 9.23
C LEU A 261 19.63 5.19 9.17
N ARG A 262 18.65 5.83 9.81
CA ARG A 262 17.24 5.41 9.73
C ARG A 262 16.68 5.55 8.32
N ALA A 263 17.00 6.63 7.62
CA ALA A 263 16.60 6.80 6.22
C ALA A 263 17.23 5.73 5.30
N LEU A 264 18.48 5.35 5.56
CA LEU A 264 19.19 4.34 4.79
C LEU A 264 18.72 2.91 5.07
N ALA A 265 18.11 2.63 6.22
CA ALA A 265 17.61 1.31 6.58
C ALA A 265 16.57 0.76 5.58
N ALA A 266 15.84 1.63 4.89
CA ALA A 266 14.92 1.22 3.82
C ALA A 266 15.62 0.52 2.64
N LEU A 267 16.94 0.72 2.48
CA LEU A 267 17.74 0.09 1.43
C LEU A 267 18.19 -1.34 1.80
N ALA A 268 18.00 -1.76 3.05
CA ALA A 268 18.42 -3.07 3.56
C ALA A 268 17.41 -3.58 4.60
N PRO A 269 16.20 -4.02 4.18
CA PRO A 269 15.09 -4.34 5.09
C PRO A 269 15.41 -5.50 6.06
N ASP A 270 16.30 -6.41 5.66
CA ASP A 270 16.71 -7.54 6.50
C ASP A 270 17.71 -7.16 7.60
N LEU A 271 18.36 -5.99 7.49
CA LEU A 271 19.32 -5.50 8.46
C LEU A 271 18.62 -4.83 9.65
N LYS A 272 18.64 -5.48 10.81
CA LYS A 272 18.13 -4.93 12.05
C LYS A 272 19.20 -4.05 12.70
N GLN A 273 19.00 -2.74 12.65
CA GLN A 273 19.89 -1.79 13.29
C GLN A 273 19.32 -1.24 14.61
N ARG A 274 20.18 -1.16 15.63
CA ARG A 274 19.93 -0.45 16.89
C ARG A 274 20.89 0.72 16.97
N LEU A 275 20.35 1.90 17.26
CA LEU A 275 21.12 3.13 17.42
C LEU A 275 21.11 3.51 18.91
N VAL A 276 22.30 3.70 19.48
CA VAL A 276 22.48 4.05 20.90
C VAL A 276 23.15 5.41 20.96
N ASP A 277 22.48 6.37 21.61
CA ASP A 277 23.06 7.68 21.89
C ASP A 277 24.24 7.55 22.86
N GLY A 278 25.40 8.05 22.42
CA GLY A 278 26.63 8.01 23.21
C GLY A 278 26.69 9.02 24.36
N THR A 279 25.72 9.94 24.45
CA THR A 279 25.63 10.98 25.49
C THR A 279 24.77 10.57 26.69
N VAL A 280 23.97 9.52 26.55
CA VAL A 280 23.08 9.04 27.61
C VAL A 280 23.80 7.95 28.40
N SER A 281 23.85 8.10 29.72
CA SER A 281 24.44 7.08 30.60
C SER A 281 23.74 5.74 30.36
N THR A 282 24.52 4.72 30.01
CA THR A 282 24.02 3.37 29.80
C THR A 282 24.51 2.48 30.94
N THR A 283 23.60 1.71 31.54
CA THR A 283 23.99 0.73 32.56
C THR A 283 24.67 -0.48 31.92
N ARG A 284 25.57 -1.14 32.67
CA ARG A 284 26.23 -2.38 32.22
C ARG A 284 25.24 -3.45 31.78
N GLN A 285 24.11 -3.59 32.49
CA GLN A 285 23.05 -4.54 32.15
C GLN A 285 22.39 -4.23 30.80
N GLN A 286 22.13 -2.96 30.50
CA GLN A 286 21.58 -2.54 29.20
C GLN A 286 22.56 -2.81 28.07
N ALA A 287 23.83 -2.42 28.23
CA ALA A 287 24.88 -2.67 27.23
C ALA A 287 25.04 -4.18 26.95
N ARG A 288 25.05 -5.01 28.00
CA ARG A 288 25.07 -6.48 27.88
C ARG A 288 23.88 -7.03 27.11
N SER A 289 22.68 -6.53 27.41
CA SER A 289 21.45 -6.91 26.70
C SER A 289 21.54 -6.54 25.21
N HIS A 290 22.07 -5.35 24.91
CA HIS A 290 22.25 -4.91 23.53
C HIS A 290 23.25 -5.79 22.78
N CYS A 291 24.42 -6.05 23.36
CA CYS A 291 25.47 -6.89 22.75
C CYS A 291 24.97 -8.32 22.51
N ARG A 292 24.27 -8.94 23.47
CA ARG A 292 23.65 -10.26 23.31
C ARG A 292 22.66 -10.31 22.14
N GLY A 293 21.93 -9.22 21.92
CA GLY A 293 20.96 -9.10 20.83
C GLY A 293 21.57 -8.72 19.48
N SER A 294 22.90 -8.61 19.36
CA SER A 294 23.59 -8.16 18.15
C SER A 294 24.61 -9.17 17.64
N ASP A 295 24.90 -9.09 16.35
CA ASP A 295 25.97 -9.85 15.69
C ASP A 295 27.20 -8.95 15.48
N VAL A 296 26.99 -7.63 15.36
CA VAL A 296 28.03 -6.62 15.21
C VAL A 296 27.72 -5.44 16.12
N VAL A 297 28.72 -4.98 16.85
CA VAL A 297 28.67 -3.75 17.66
C VAL A 297 29.71 -2.78 17.12
N VAL A 298 29.27 -1.58 16.75
CA VAL A 298 30.10 -0.51 16.22
C VAL A 298 30.27 0.56 17.29
N ILE A 299 31.52 0.88 17.62
CA ILE A 299 31.84 1.99 18.51
C ILE A 299 32.24 3.19 17.65
N TRP A 300 31.39 4.20 17.59
CA TRP A 300 31.56 5.34 16.71
C TRP A 300 32.13 6.56 17.44
N GLY A 301 33.46 6.58 17.58
CA GLY A 301 34.19 7.60 18.37
C GLY A 301 34.27 8.99 17.74
N SER A 302 34.03 9.14 16.43
CA SER A 302 34.13 10.43 15.74
C SER A 302 33.02 11.44 16.07
N THR A 303 32.19 11.15 17.07
CA THR A 303 31.00 11.94 17.47
C THR A 303 30.89 11.94 19.00
N ARG A 304 29.93 12.68 19.57
CA ARG A 304 29.75 12.78 21.03
C ARG A 304 29.51 11.38 21.63
N LEU A 305 30.55 10.81 22.23
CA LEU A 305 30.50 9.53 22.90
C LEU A 305 31.27 9.64 24.22
N ASP A 306 30.56 9.46 25.32
CA ASP A 306 31.19 9.40 26.64
C ASP A 306 32.16 8.21 26.70
N HIS A 307 33.37 8.46 27.19
CA HIS A 307 34.39 7.43 27.33
C HIS A 307 33.88 6.25 28.18
N ALA A 308 33.14 6.51 29.25
CA ALA A 308 32.55 5.49 30.10
C ALA A 308 31.54 4.62 29.35
N VAL A 309 30.67 5.23 28.53
CA VAL A 309 29.71 4.48 27.70
C VAL A 309 30.47 3.62 26.68
N SER A 310 31.48 4.19 26.01
CA SER A 310 32.28 3.44 25.03
C SER A 310 32.96 2.23 25.66
N GLN A 311 33.51 2.38 26.87
CA GLN A 311 34.23 1.32 27.56
C GLN A 311 33.28 0.19 27.98
N VAL A 312 32.11 0.53 28.51
CA VAL A 312 31.09 -0.46 28.89
C VAL A 312 30.66 -1.30 27.68
N TYR A 313 30.42 -0.69 26.51
CA TYR A 313 30.07 -1.46 25.31
C TYR A 313 31.24 -2.29 24.77
N LYS A 314 32.48 -1.79 24.83
CA LYS A 314 33.67 -2.57 24.44
C LYS A 314 33.81 -3.81 25.31
N ASP A 315 33.74 -3.66 26.63
CA ASP A 315 33.89 -4.76 27.58
C ASP A 315 32.80 -5.82 27.38
N GLU A 316 31.53 -5.40 27.24
CA GLU A 316 30.41 -6.34 27.05
C GLU A 316 30.39 -6.99 25.66
N ALA A 317 30.87 -6.30 24.62
CA ALA A 317 31.01 -6.89 23.29
C ALA A 317 32.15 -7.92 23.24
N LEU A 318 33.28 -7.65 23.90
CA LEU A 318 34.40 -8.59 24.00
C LEU A 318 34.07 -9.81 24.87
N ALA A 319 33.18 -9.66 25.84
CA ALA A 319 32.68 -10.78 26.65
C ALA A 319 31.65 -11.66 25.94
N ALA A 320 31.21 -11.30 24.73
CA ALA A 320 30.21 -12.03 23.97
C ALA A 320 30.84 -12.65 22.71
N ASP A 321 31.13 -13.95 22.75
CA ASP A 321 31.88 -14.67 21.71
C ASP A 321 31.32 -14.53 20.28
N HIS A 322 30.01 -14.33 20.13
CA HIS A 322 29.36 -14.22 18.82
C HIS A 322 29.41 -12.80 18.22
N VAL A 323 29.76 -11.79 19.01
CA VAL A 323 29.72 -10.37 18.63
C VAL A 323 31.03 -9.95 17.98
N ARG A 324 30.93 -9.34 16.80
CA ARG A 324 32.08 -8.64 16.20
C ARG A 324 32.08 -7.17 16.64
N LEU A 325 33.12 -6.77 17.36
CA LEU A 325 33.37 -5.37 17.71
C LEU A 325 34.09 -4.64 16.55
N VAL A 326 33.56 -3.49 16.13
CA VAL A 326 34.14 -2.65 15.07
C VAL A 326 34.35 -1.22 15.59
N PRO A 327 35.59 -0.81 15.90
CA PRO A 327 35.88 0.58 16.24
C PRO A 327 35.94 1.44 14.97
N VAL A 328 35.26 2.59 14.97
CA VAL A 328 35.37 3.62 13.93
C VAL A 328 36.25 4.75 14.48
N GLY A 329 37.44 4.93 13.89
CA GLY A 329 38.48 5.83 14.41
C GLY A 329 38.11 7.32 14.39
N ASP A 330 38.86 8.11 15.17
CA ASP A 330 38.53 9.50 15.54
C ASP A 330 38.55 10.52 14.38
N GLY A 331 39.09 10.15 13.22
CA GLY A 331 39.07 10.96 11.99
C GLY A 331 37.94 10.62 11.00
N ALA A 332 37.23 9.51 11.22
CA ALA A 332 36.34 8.91 10.24
C ALA A 332 34.91 9.42 10.44
N ARG A 333 34.56 10.53 9.77
CA ARG A 333 33.28 11.23 9.96
C ARG A 333 32.20 10.75 8.98
N GLY A 334 30.95 10.78 9.46
CA GLY A 334 29.75 10.52 8.66
C GLY A 334 29.43 9.04 8.44
N VAL A 335 28.20 8.76 8.00
CA VAL A 335 27.69 7.38 7.87
C VAL A 335 28.49 6.55 6.86
N GLN A 336 29.06 7.20 5.84
CA GLN A 336 29.93 6.52 4.86
C GLN A 336 31.14 5.86 5.53
N ALA A 337 31.80 6.57 6.45
CA ALA A 337 32.97 6.07 7.14
C ALA A 337 32.64 4.87 8.04
N LEU A 338 31.53 4.96 8.76
CA LEU A 338 30.99 3.84 9.54
C LEU A 338 30.71 2.62 8.65
N ALA A 339 29.98 2.82 7.56
CA ALA A 339 29.59 1.72 6.67
C ALA A 339 30.80 1.04 6.04
N ARG A 340 31.81 1.84 5.64
CA ARG A 340 33.09 1.33 5.16
C ARG A 340 33.82 0.49 6.20
N ALA A 341 33.99 0.99 7.43
CA ALA A 341 34.69 0.28 8.49
C ALA A 341 34.04 -1.07 8.82
N VAL A 342 32.70 -1.11 8.84
CA VAL A 342 31.96 -2.35 9.04
C VAL A 342 32.15 -3.31 7.87
N ALA A 343 32.02 -2.83 6.62
CA ALA A 343 32.20 -3.66 5.43
C ALA A 343 33.61 -4.28 5.35
N GLU A 344 34.64 -3.52 5.69
CA GLU A 344 36.04 -3.97 5.75
C GLU A 344 36.25 -4.99 6.88
N ALA A 345 35.60 -4.83 8.04
CA ALA A 345 35.72 -5.78 9.14
C ALA A 345 35.02 -7.13 8.91
N MET A 346 34.16 -7.23 7.88
CA MET A 346 33.43 -8.43 7.45
C MET A 346 34.12 -9.18 6.29
N GLY A 347 35.21 -8.67 5.74
CA GLY A 347 36.00 -9.35 4.69
C GLY A 347 37.34 -9.83 5.18
#